data_AF-A0A959J960-F1
#
_entry.id   AF-A0A959J960-F1
#
_cell.length_a   1.000
_cell.length_b   1.000
_cell.length_c   1.000
_cell.angle_alpha   90.00
_cell.angle_beta   90.00
_cell.angle_gamma   90.00
#
_symmetry.space_group_name_H-M   'P 1'
#
loop_
_entity.id
_entity.type
_entity.pdbx_description
1 polymer ?
#
loop_
_entity_poly.entity_id
_entity_poly.type
_entity_poly.pdbx_seq_one_letter_code
_entity_poly.pdbx_strand_id
1 'polypeptide(L)'
;MKQIVLLFFFIVLTSSAFSQTSFNDRLKLNLESEKIDIQVYPNPVTDYLKVSDNASVERVKIFNLVGKAVKNYDYLRGRDYFVGDLPKGIYLVQFSDNQSKTIITKRISKR
;
A
#
# COMPACT_ATOMS: atom_id res chain seq x y z
N MET A 1 38.68 31.08 26.43
CA MET A 1 37.56 31.33 25.50
C MET A 1 37.34 30.21 24.47
N LYS A 2 38.38 29.52 23.97
CA LYS A 2 38.22 28.46 22.96
C LYS A 2 37.60 27.13 23.47
N GLN A 3 37.75 26.81 24.76
CA GLN A 3 37.19 25.56 25.33
C GLN A 3 35.71 25.64 25.70
N ILE A 4 35.18 26.84 25.98
CA ILE A 4 33.75 27.05 26.26
C ILE A 4 32.88 26.79 25.02
N VAL A 5 33.39 27.08 23.83
CA VAL A 5 32.68 26.84 22.56
C VAL A 5 32.59 25.35 22.24
N LEU A 6 33.62 24.57 22.60
CA LEU A 6 33.65 23.12 22.37
C LEU A 6 32.66 22.36 23.28
N LEU A 7 32.46 22.85 24.51
CA LEU A 7 31.52 22.30 25.48
C LEU A 7 30.06 22.59 25.10
N PHE A 8 29.79 23.74 24.47
CA PHE A 8 28.47 24.06 23.93
C PHE A 8 28.09 23.17 22.73
N PHE A 9 29.07 22.76 21.92
CA PHE A 9 28.83 21.88 20.77
C PHE A 9 28.44 20.45 21.20
N PHE A 10 28.90 19.98 22.36
CA PHE A 10 28.59 18.63 22.87
C PHE A 10 27.17 18.49 23.45
N ILE A 11 26.59 19.57 23.98
CA ILE A 11 25.25 19.56 24.59
C ILE A 11 24.14 19.49 23.52
N VAL A 12 24.40 19.95 22.30
CA VAL A 12 23.44 19.92 21.19
C VAL A 12 23.30 18.53 20.55
N LEU A 13 24.27 17.62 20.73
CA LEU A 13 24.21 16.26 20.18
C LEU A 13 23.43 15.25 21.04
N THR A 14 23.20 15.51 22.34
CA THR A 14 22.59 14.52 23.24
C THR A 14 21.06 14.64 23.37
N SER A 15 20.47 15.74 22.89
CA SER A 15 19.01 15.96 22.95
C SER A 15 18.21 15.20 21.88
N SER A 16 18.86 14.51 20.94
CA SER A 16 18.19 13.64 19.95
C SER A 16 17.95 12.21 20.44
N ALA A 17 18.31 11.88 21.69
CA ALA A 17 18.20 10.52 22.24
C ALA A 17 17.03 10.28 23.21
N PHE A 18 16.00 11.13 23.26
CA PHE A 18 14.75 10.75 23.95
C PHE A 18 13.84 9.99 22.98
N SER A 19 14.12 8.71 22.81
CA SER A 19 13.26 7.74 22.14
C SER A 19 11.94 7.61 22.93
N GLN A 20 10.89 8.30 22.47
CA GLN A 20 9.53 8.09 22.97
C GLN A 20 9.09 6.66 22.62
N THR A 21 9.07 5.78 23.61
CA THR A 21 8.43 4.48 23.50
C THR A 21 7.36 4.35 24.59
N SER A 22 6.21 3.80 24.18
CA SER A 22 5.11 3.28 25.01
C SER A 22 3.81 4.08 25.25
N PHE A 23 3.36 4.92 24.30
CA PHE A 23 1.93 5.35 24.25
C PHE A 23 1.09 4.66 23.16
N ASN A 24 1.73 4.01 22.17
CA ASN A 24 1.03 3.47 21.00
C ASN A 24 0.34 2.11 21.19
N ASP A 25 0.62 1.36 22.27
CA ASP A 25 0.02 0.04 22.47
C ASP A 25 -1.39 0.08 23.08
N ARG A 26 -1.75 1.13 23.84
CA ARG A 26 -3.08 1.21 24.49
C ARG A 26 -4.20 1.67 23.54
N LEU A 27 -3.85 2.33 22.42
CA LEU A 27 -4.80 2.74 21.36
C LEU A 27 -5.06 1.65 20.33
N LYS A 28 -4.30 0.55 20.37
CA LYS A 28 -4.37 -0.55 19.40
C LYS A 28 -5.53 -1.54 19.65
N LEU A 29 -6.20 -1.43 20.79
CA LEU A 29 -7.27 -2.35 21.24
C LEU A 29 -8.70 -1.93 20.84
N ASN A 30 -8.90 -0.72 20.30
CA ASN A 30 -10.23 -0.23 19.88
C ASN A 30 -10.33 0.13 18.38
N LEU A 31 -9.28 -0.18 17.61
CA LEU A 31 -9.25 0.02 16.15
C LEU A 31 -8.92 -1.30 15.48
N GLU A 32 -9.70 -2.33 15.79
CA GLU A 32 -9.86 -3.42 14.83
C GLU A 32 -10.66 -2.84 13.66
N SER A 33 -9.94 -2.06 12.83
CA SER A 33 -10.43 -1.61 11.55
C SER A 33 -10.93 -2.85 10.85
N GLU A 34 -12.22 -2.92 10.50
CA GLU A 34 -12.76 -4.01 9.69
C GLU A 34 -11.73 -4.31 8.60
N LYS A 35 -11.08 -5.48 8.72
CA LYS A 35 -9.98 -5.81 7.84
C LYS A 35 -10.59 -6.06 6.47
N ILE A 36 -10.59 -5.03 5.62
CA ILE A 36 -11.09 -5.12 4.26
C ILE A 36 -10.23 -6.16 3.53
N ASP A 37 -10.78 -7.36 3.36
CA ASP A 37 -10.13 -8.44 2.63
C ASP A 37 -10.68 -8.51 1.20
N ILE A 38 -9.91 -7.95 0.27
CA ILE A 38 -10.19 -8.06 -1.17
C ILE A 38 -9.26 -9.13 -1.74
N GLN A 39 -9.82 -10.19 -2.29
CA GLN A 39 -9.07 -11.26 -2.95
C GLN A 39 -8.92 -10.98 -4.43
N VAL A 40 -7.80 -11.42 -5.02
CA VAL A 40 -7.52 -11.30 -6.47
C VAL A 40 -7.15 -12.68 -6.99
N TYR A 41 -7.89 -13.16 -7.99
CA TYR A 41 -7.77 -14.52 -8.50
C TYR A 41 -8.03 -14.58 -10.02
N PRO A 42 -7.43 -15.52 -10.75
CA PRO A 42 -6.40 -16.44 -10.27
C PRO A 42 -5.08 -15.68 -10.04
N ASN A 43 -4.29 -16.16 -9.09
CA ASN A 43 -2.90 -15.74 -8.93
C ASN A 43 -2.06 -17.01 -8.82
N PRO A 44 -1.28 -17.38 -9.86
CA PRO A 44 -0.90 -16.58 -11.04
C PRO A 44 -2.01 -16.36 -12.08
N VAL A 45 -1.98 -15.22 -12.79
CA VAL A 45 -2.95 -14.84 -13.84
C VAL A 45 -2.37 -15.03 -15.25
N THR A 46 -3.20 -15.43 -16.21
CA THR A 46 -2.89 -15.45 -17.64
C THR A 46 -3.48 -14.24 -18.35
N ASP A 47 -4.79 -14.18 -18.57
CA ASP A 47 -5.40 -13.15 -19.44
C ASP A 47 -6.37 -12.25 -18.72
N TYR A 48 -7.10 -12.79 -17.74
CA TYR A 48 -8.11 -12.05 -16.99
C TYR A 48 -7.97 -12.35 -15.51
N LEU A 49 -8.01 -11.29 -14.69
CA LEU A 49 -8.14 -11.42 -13.25
C LEU A 49 -9.54 -10.99 -12.81
N LYS A 50 -10.03 -11.66 -11.78
CA LYS A 50 -11.24 -11.36 -11.02
C LYS A 50 -10.83 -10.88 -9.63
N VAL A 51 -11.72 -10.13 -9.02
CA VAL A 51 -11.55 -9.61 -7.67
C VAL A 51 -12.79 -9.96 -6.85
N SER A 52 -12.64 -10.22 -5.56
CA SER A 52 -13.80 -10.44 -4.71
C SER A 52 -14.62 -9.17 -4.61
N ASP A 53 -15.93 -9.32 -4.50
CA ASP A 53 -16.84 -8.18 -4.39
C ASP A 53 -16.52 -7.33 -3.16
N ASN A 54 -16.41 -6.03 -3.36
CA ASN A 54 -16.27 -5.05 -2.29
C ASN A 54 -17.01 -3.75 -2.66
N ALA A 55 -17.83 -3.25 -1.74
CA ALA A 55 -18.66 -2.06 -1.98
C ALA A 55 -17.90 -0.73 -1.86
N SER A 56 -16.73 -0.72 -1.23
CA SER A 56 -15.93 0.49 -1.02
C SER A 56 -14.98 0.78 -2.19
N VAL A 57 -14.78 -0.18 -3.09
CA VAL A 57 -13.87 -0.06 -4.23
C VAL A 57 -14.58 0.62 -5.38
N GLU A 58 -13.93 1.63 -5.95
CA GLU A 58 -14.42 2.36 -7.13
C GLU A 58 -13.45 2.28 -8.31
N ARG A 59 -12.17 2.03 -8.04
CA ARG A 59 -11.14 1.97 -9.07
C ARG A 59 -10.13 0.87 -8.82
N VAL A 60 -9.72 0.23 -9.90
CA VAL A 60 -8.67 -0.79 -9.95
C VAL A 60 -7.53 -0.29 -10.84
N LYS A 61 -6.36 -0.06 -10.25
CA LYS A 61 -5.14 0.30 -10.99
C LYS A 61 -4.13 -0.83 -10.93
N ILE A 62 -3.43 -1.08 -12.02
CA ILE A 62 -2.35 -2.06 -12.08
C ILE A 62 -1.04 -1.34 -12.34
N PHE A 63 -0.05 -1.62 -11.52
CA PHE A 63 1.28 -1.05 -11.59
C PHE A 63 2.33 -2.13 -11.84
N ASN A 64 3.39 -1.78 -12.57
CA ASN A 64 4.61 -2.59 -12.57
C ASN A 64 5.42 -2.35 -11.27
N LEU A 65 6.52 -3.10 -11.07
CA LEU A 65 7.34 -2.99 -9.86
C LEU A 65 8.04 -1.63 -9.67
N VAL A 66 8.15 -0.83 -10.73
CA VAL A 66 8.74 0.53 -10.67
C VAL A 66 7.66 1.58 -10.31
N GLY A 67 6.40 1.18 -10.16
CA GLY A 67 5.29 2.08 -9.80
C GLY A 67 4.65 2.78 -10.99
N LYS A 68 4.96 2.41 -12.23
CA LYS A 68 4.27 2.93 -13.41
C LYS A 68 2.90 2.25 -13.54
N ALA A 69 1.85 3.06 -13.63
CA ALA A 69 0.50 2.58 -13.94
C ALA A 69 0.47 2.03 -15.38
N VAL A 70 0.12 0.76 -15.53
CA VAL A 70 0.03 0.07 -16.83
C VAL A 70 -1.42 -0.21 -17.23
N LYS A 71 -2.34 -0.29 -16.26
CA LYS A 71 -3.80 -0.38 -16.50
C LYS A 71 -4.55 0.47 -15.47
N ASN A 72 -5.72 0.92 -15.88
CA ASN A 72 -6.67 1.66 -15.04
C ASN A 72 -8.09 1.26 -15.44
N TYR A 73 -8.88 0.83 -14.47
CA TYR A 73 -10.27 0.40 -14.66
C TYR A 73 -11.16 1.03 -13.60
N ASP A 74 -12.37 1.40 -14.01
CA ASP A 74 -13.47 1.60 -13.07
C ASP A 74 -13.93 0.23 -12.57
N TYR A 75 -14.06 0.13 -11.25
CA TYR A 75 -14.48 -1.11 -10.60
C TYR A 75 -15.94 -1.38 -10.91
N LEU A 76 -16.22 -2.59 -11.40
CA LEU A 76 -17.58 -3.11 -11.46
C LEU A 76 -17.64 -4.48 -10.79
N ARG A 77 -18.71 -4.69 -10.04
CA ARG A 77 -19.00 -5.95 -9.36
C ARG A 77 -19.06 -7.12 -10.37
N GLY A 78 -18.37 -8.22 -10.07
CA GLY A 78 -18.33 -9.41 -10.94
C GLY A 78 -17.64 -9.24 -12.31
N ARG A 79 -16.99 -8.09 -12.58
CA ARG A 79 -16.26 -7.85 -13.83
C ARG A 79 -14.89 -8.54 -13.83
N ASP A 80 -14.51 -9.03 -15.00
CA ASP A 80 -13.18 -9.55 -15.30
C ASP A 80 -12.30 -8.42 -15.89
N TYR A 81 -11.06 -8.31 -15.41
CA TYR A 81 -10.11 -7.28 -15.83
C TYR A 81 -9.03 -7.89 -16.73
N PHE A 82 -8.95 -7.42 -17.97
CA PHE A 82 -8.01 -7.92 -18.96
C PHE A 82 -6.55 -7.50 -18.67
N VAL A 83 -5.66 -8.46 -18.59
CA VAL A 83 -4.22 -8.28 -18.35
C VAL A 83 -3.35 -9.14 -19.29
N GLY A 84 -3.96 -9.79 -20.29
CA GLY A 84 -3.27 -10.72 -21.20
C GLY A 84 -2.17 -10.08 -22.03
N ASP A 85 -2.28 -8.79 -22.32
CA ASP A 85 -1.28 -7.99 -23.03
C ASP A 85 -0.08 -7.56 -22.17
N LEU A 86 -0.12 -7.80 -20.85
CA LEU A 86 1.00 -7.52 -19.97
C LEU A 86 2.09 -8.60 -20.10
N PRO A 87 3.38 -8.21 -20.20
CA PRO A 87 4.48 -9.18 -20.15
C PRO A 87 4.47 -9.99 -18.86
N LYS A 88 5.04 -11.20 -18.92
CA LYS A 88 5.24 -12.08 -17.75
C LYS A 88 6.03 -11.35 -16.67
N GLY A 89 5.61 -11.46 -15.42
CA GLY A 89 6.27 -10.77 -14.32
C GLY A 89 5.38 -10.53 -13.11
N ILE A 90 5.83 -9.63 -12.23
CA ILE A 90 5.12 -9.27 -11.00
C ILE A 90 4.49 -7.89 -11.17
N TYR A 91 3.24 -7.77 -10.74
CA TYR A 91 2.48 -6.52 -10.76
C TYR A 91 1.78 -6.28 -9.43
N LEU A 92 1.41 -5.03 -9.20
CA LEU A 92 0.64 -4.59 -8.04
C LEU A 92 -0.74 -4.12 -8.51
N VAL A 93 -1.78 -4.71 -7.96
CA VAL A 93 -3.18 -4.29 -8.17
C VAL A 93 -3.59 -3.46 -6.96
N GLN A 94 -3.83 -2.17 -7.19
CA GLN A 94 -4.28 -1.23 -6.18
C GLN A 94 -5.78 -0.98 -6.33
N PHE A 95 -6.48 -1.02 -5.21
CA PHE A 95 -7.88 -0.71 -5.09
C PHE A 95 -8.04 0.61 -4.34
N SER A 96 -8.88 1.50 -4.86
CA SER A 96 -9.15 2.80 -4.24
C SER A 96 -10.63 3.13 -4.24
N ASP A 97 -11.04 3.96 -3.30
CA ASP A 97 -12.41 4.51 -3.19
C ASP A 97 -12.65 5.68 -4.16
N ASN A 98 -13.83 6.29 -4.07
CA ASN A 98 -14.24 7.44 -4.86
C ASN A 98 -13.35 8.69 -4.64
N GLN A 99 -12.74 8.82 -3.47
CA GLN A 99 -11.80 9.89 -3.13
C GLN A 99 -10.37 9.58 -3.58
N SER A 100 -10.17 8.49 -4.33
CA SER A 100 -8.86 7.99 -4.75
C SER A 100 -7.95 7.60 -3.59
N LYS A 101 -8.49 7.38 -2.39
CA LYS A 101 -7.74 6.85 -1.26
C LYS A 101 -7.50 5.37 -1.48
N THR A 102 -6.27 4.93 -1.31
CA THR A 102 -5.92 3.51 -1.44
C THR A 102 -6.52 2.72 -0.28
N ILE A 103 -7.31 1.70 -0.61
CA ILE A 103 -7.90 0.76 0.33
C ILE A 103 -6.92 -0.38 0.59
N ILE A 104 -6.49 -1.06 -0.47
CA ILE A 104 -5.55 -2.17 -0.39
C ILE A 104 -4.78 -2.31 -1.70
N THR A 105 -3.56 -2.86 -1.60
CA THR A 105 -2.75 -3.25 -2.76
C THR A 105 -2.42 -4.73 -2.66
N LYS A 106 -2.62 -5.48 -3.75
CA LYS A 106 -2.31 -6.92 -3.83
C LYS A 106 -1.25 -7.17 -4.90
N ARG A 107 -0.27 -8.01 -4.57
CA ARG A 107 0.73 -8.49 -5.53
C ARG A 107 0.17 -9.66 -6.32
N ILE A 108 0.29 -9.60 -7.65
CA ILE A 108 -0.06 -10.70 -8.56
C ILE A 108 1.16 -11.13 -9.39
N SER A 109 1.14 -12.37 -9.86
CA SER A 109 2.11 -12.89 -10.83
C SER A 109 1.42 -13.16 -12.17
N LYS A 110 1.97 -12.62 -13.25
CA LYS A 110 1.52 -12.80 -14.64
C LYS A 110 2.36 -13.88 -15.31
N ARG A 111 1.68 -14.87 -15.90
CA ARG A 111 2.29 -15.99 -16.65
C ARG A 111 2.35 -15.76 -18.15
#